data_AF-A0A0D3GVQ6-F1
#
_entry.id   AF-A0A0D3GVQ6-F1
#
_cell.length_a   1.000
_cell.length_b   1.000
_cell.length_c   1.000
_cell.angle_alpha   90.00
_cell.angle_beta   90.00
_cell.angle_gamma   90.00
#
_symmetry.space_group_name_H-M   'P 1'
#
loop_
_entity.id
_entity.type
_entity.pdbx_description
1 polymer ?
#
loop_
_entity_poly.entity_id
_entity_poly.type
_entity_poly.pdbx_seq_one_letter_code
_entity_poly.pdbx_strand_id
1 'polypeptide(L)'
;MDPYCDGKSKKSPAMGRRRRYCRCGTTMLTMLLFVVTNSASVLLSSGAGAFLLRRYKPATARLWAWDDSAALLDDLNATQSALADTHAQLADLHPRLGTANSLLETLLAAMAAERRDGGTPWARELSGELELAVAPHRNVTGKATVFPALGHACARFQDDLEAYMRYTPGGECPSDEQLARQLMLNGCDPLPRRRLIASRGLVPVHVGPAHRLPFFDGTLDIVHWTSPEHVAGVMLEFALFDIYRVLRPGGLLWLDHFVFPGEQLNATFAPMVDRVGFRRLRWNTGKKLVSALLEKPMT
;
A
#
# COMPACT_ATOMS: atom_id res chain seq x y z
N MET A 1 -28.60 86.96 -35.77
CA MET A 1 -28.71 88.16 -36.62
C MET A 1 -27.78 89.19 -36.02
N ASP A 2 -26.58 89.28 -36.60
CA ASP A 2 -25.59 90.36 -36.46
C ASP A 2 -26.19 91.72 -36.88
N PRO A 3 -25.55 92.92 -36.69
CA PRO A 3 -24.09 93.15 -36.62
C PRO A 3 -23.61 94.31 -35.72
N TYR A 4 -22.29 94.44 -35.53
CA TYR A 4 -21.48 95.58 -36.02
C TYR A 4 -20.09 95.60 -35.35
N CYS A 5 -19.07 95.35 -36.16
CA CYS A 5 -17.66 95.59 -35.88
C CYS A 5 -17.28 97.03 -36.25
N ASP A 6 -16.31 97.65 -35.56
CA ASP A 6 -14.96 97.96 -36.09
C ASP A 6 -14.26 98.99 -35.20
N GLY A 7 -12.94 98.87 -35.07
CA GLY A 7 -12.12 99.72 -34.21
C GLY A 7 -10.65 99.30 -34.19
N LYS A 8 -10.02 99.28 -35.36
CA LYS A 8 -8.60 98.94 -35.62
C LYS A 8 -7.62 99.93 -34.97
N SER A 9 -6.47 99.41 -34.50
CA SER A 9 -5.17 99.96 -34.90
C SER A 9 -4.01 98.98 -34.70
N LYS A 10 -3.12 98.96 -35.69
CA LYS A 10 -1.98 98.07 -35.96
C LYS A 10 -0.67 98.62 -35.36
N LYS A 11 0.29 97.71 -35.11
CA LYS A 11 1.74 97.73 -35.46
C LYS A 11 2.45 96.62 -34.65
N SER A 12 3.39 95.79 -35.10
CA SER A 12 3.96 95.34 -36.38
C SER A 12 5.01 94.22 -36.05
N PRO A 13 5.59 93.48 -37.02
CA PRO A 13 5.84 92.03 -36.92
C PRO A 13 7.33 91.59 -36.90
N ALA A 14 7.55 90.27 -37.02
CA ALA A 14 8.74 89.50 -37.44
C ALA A 14 9.29 88.56 -36.33
N MET A 15 9.79 87.34 -36.59
CA MET A 15 10.36 86.75 -37.79
C MET A 15 10.38 85.22 -37.64
N GLY A 16 9.93 84.48 -38.66
CA GLY A 16 10.07 83.03 -38.70
C GLY A 16 11.53 82.59 -38.89
N ARG A 17 11.96 81.59 -38.11
CA ARG A 17 13.19 80.82 -38.40
C ARG A 17 12.82 79.37 -38.66
N ARG A 18 12.75 79.00 -39.95
CA ARG A 18 12.92 77.61 -40.40
C ARG A 18 14.35 77.18 -40.04
N ARG A 19 14.52 76.37 -38.99
CA ARG A 19 15.78 75.66 -38.75
C ARG A 19 15.70 74.25 -39.34
N ARG A 20 16.38 74.07 -40.47
CA ARG A 20 16.89 72.76 -40.93
C ARG A 20 17.83 72.24 -39.84
N TYR A 21 17.57 71.06 -39.28
CA TYR A 21 18.55 70.36 -38.44
C TYR A 21 19.05 69.10 -39.15
N CYS A 22 20.38 69.02 -39.22
CA CYS A 22 21.19 67.99 -39.86
C CYS A 22 20.88 66.59 -39.32
N ARG A 23 20.61 65.66 -40.25
CA ARG A 23 20.34 64.23 -40.02
C ARG A 23 21.57 63.41 -39.57
N CYS A 24 22.64 64.07 -39.12
CA CYS A 24 23.95 63.46 -38.83
C CYS A 24 24.22 63.24 -37.32
N GLY A 25 23.45 63.88 -36.43
CA GLY A 25 23.63 63.74 -34.98
C GLY A 25 22.87 62.57 -34.36
N THR A 26 21.76 62.14 -34.97
CA THR A 26 20.87 61.13 -34.37
C THR A 26 21.47 59.73 -34.43
N THR A 27 22.16 59.38 -35.52
CA THR A 27 22.83 58.07 -35.67
C THR A 27 23.99 57.90 -34.70
N MET A 28 24.76 58.98 -34.49
CA MET A 28 25.86 59.01 -33.53
C MET A 28 25.34 58.90 -32.10
N LEU A 29 24.25 59.60 -31.77
CA LEU A 29 23.58 59.51 -30.47
C LEU A 29 23.01 58.10 -30.22
N THR A 30 22.39 57.47 -31.21
CA THR A 30 21.85 56.10 -31.07
C THR A 30 22.94 55.07 -30.88
N MET A 31 24.08 55.21 -31.58
CA MET A 31 25.23 54.33 -31.39
C MET A 31 25.86 54.52 -30.01
N LEU A 32 25.99 55.77 -29.54
CA LEU A 32 26.48 56.07 -28.20
C LEU A 32 25.56 55.47 -27.12
N LEU A 33 24.24 55.66 -27.26
CA LEU A 33 23.25 55.08 -26.35
C LEU A 33 23.33 53.55 -26.33
N PHE A 34 23.45 52.92 -27.50
CA PHE A 34 23.58 51.47 -27.59
C PHE A 34 24.85 50.97 -26.87
N VAL A 35 26.00 51.61 -27.13
CA VAL A 35 27.26 51.25 -26.46
C VAL A 35 27.16 51.45 -24.95
N VAL A 36 26.57 52.56 -24.48
CA VAL A 36 26.38 52.83 -23.04
C VAL A 36 25.43 51.81 -22.40
N THR A 37 24.31 51.48 -23.05
CA THR A 37 23.37 50.49 -22.51
C THR A 37 24.00 49.11 -22.44
N ASN A 38 24.74 48.69 -23.46
CA ASN A 38 25.33 47.36 -23.52
C ASN A 38 26.52 47.22 -22.57
N SER A 39 27.36 48.25 -22.46
CA SER A 39 28.43 48.28 -21.45
C SER A 39 27.89 48.32 -20.02
N ALA A 40 26.78 49.03 -19.76
CA ALA A 40 26.10 48.97 -18.46
C ALA A 40 25.54 47.58 -18.14
N SER A 41 24.94 46.89 -19.13
CA SER A 41 24.48 45.50 -18.96
C SER A 41 25.63 44.55 -18.62
N VAL A 42 26.75 44.65 -19.33
CA VAL A 42 27.94 43.83 -19.05
C VAL A 42 28.51 44.10 -17.65
N LEU A 43 28.54 45.36 -17.22
CA LEU A 43 29.01 45.75 -15.87
C LEU A 43 28.09 45.25 -14.74
N LEU A 44 26.77 45.19 -14.98
CA LEU A 44 25.79 44.66 -14.03
C LEU A 44 25.84 43.13 -13.96
N SER A 45 26.01 42.44 -15.09
CA SER A 45 26.03 40.97 -15.16
C SER A 45 27.37 40.36 -14.74
N SER A 46 28.48 41.09 -14.83
CA SER A 46 29.80 40.59 -14.43
C SER A 46 30.10 40.74 -12.92
N GLY A 47 29.13 41.18 -12.11
CA GLY A 47 29.30 41.35 -10.66
C GLY A 47 30.17 42.55 -10.23
N ALA A 48 30.86 43.23 -11.15
CA ALA A 48 31.67 44.41 -10.88
C ALA A 48 30.82 45.66 -10.52
N GLY A 49 29.55 45.72 -10.95
CA GLY A 49 28.60 46.78 -10.58
C GLY A 49 28.34 46.88 -9.08
N ALA A 50 28.46 45.76 -8.33
CA ALA A 50 28.32 45.73 -6.88
C ALA A 50 29.45 46.49 -6.15
N PHE A 51 30.64 46.62 -6.77
CA PHE A 51 31.76 47.36 -6.19
C PHE A 51 31.63 48.88 -6.35
N LEU A 52 31.01 49.36 -7.44
CA LEU A 52 30.76 50.79 -7.67
C LEU A 52 29.56 51.32 -6.86
N LEU A 53 28.51 50.51 -6.69
CA LEU A 53 27.34 50.88 -5.87
C LEU A 53 27.64 50.89 -4.37
N ARG A 54 28.68 50.20 -3.89
CA ARG A 54 29.09 50.21 -2.48
C ARG A 54 29.68 51.55 -2.01
N ARG A 55 30.04 52.45 -2.94
CA ARG A 55 30.60 53.78 -2.63
C ARG A 55 29.57 54.91 -2.59
N TYR A 56 28.35 54.66 -3.04
CA TYR A 56 27.24 55.60 -2.96
C TYR A 56 26.25 55.06 -1.93
N LYS A 57 26.20 55.65 -0.73
CA LYS A 57 25.10 55.41 0.21
C LYS A 57 23.94 56.33 -0.17
N PRO A 58 22.87 55.89 -0.83
CA PRO A 58 21.62 56.61 -0.73
C PRO A 58 21.01 56.23 0.62
N ALA A 59 21.00 57.17 1.56
CA ALA A 59 19.90 57.14 2.52
C ALA A 59 18.61 57.21 1.68
N THR A 60 17.69 56.29 1.92
CA THR A 60 16.36 56.16 1.27
C THR A 60 16.34 55.63 -0.17
N ALA A 61 16.61 54.34 -0.35
CA ALA A 61 15.93 53.51 -1.35
C ALA A 61 15.90 52.05 -0.85
N ARG A 62 14.82 51.65 -0.15
CA ARG A 62 14.52 50.23 0.06
C ARG A 62 13.96 49.68 -1.25
N LEU A 63 14.76 48.89 -1.96
CA LEU A 63 14.32 48.07 -3.09
C LEU A 63 13.78 46.74 -2.53
N TRP A 64 12.48 46.54 -2.56
CA TRP A 64 11.76 45.39 -1.96
C TRP A 64 11.87 44.08 -2.76
N ALA A 65 13.01 43.86 -3.42
CA ALA A 65 13.23 42.70 -4.29
C ALA A 65 14.48 41.88 -3.92
N TRP A 66 15.26 42.33 -2.95
CA TRP A 66 16.53 41.71 -2.54
C TRP A 66 16.52 41.19 -1.10
N ASP A 67 15.43 41.41 -0.37
CA ASP A 67 15.22 40.86 0.99
C ASP A 67 15.02 39.32 0.97
N ASP A 68 14.64 38.74 -0.17
CA ASP A 68 14.45 37.29 -0.34
C ASP A 68 15.76 36.49 -0.37
N SER A 69 16.90 37.13 -0.61
CA SER A 69 18.19 36.44 -0.67
C SER A 69 18.71 36.02 0.71
N ALA A 70 18.39 36.77 1.76
CA ALA A 70 18.70 36.39 3.13
C ALA A 70 17.78 35.26 3.63
N ALA A 71 16.49 35.32 3.31
CA ALA A 71 15.54 34.26 3.64
C ALA A 71 15.89 32.93 2.96
N LEU A 72 16.34 32.97 1.70
CA LEU A 72 16.75 31.78 0.95
C LEU A 72 18.07 31.18 1.48
N LEU A 73 18.99 32.02 1.96
CA LEU A 73 20.20 31.56 2.64
C LEU A 73 19.89 30.93 4.01
N ASP A 74 18.95 31.49 4.76
CA ASP A 74 18.47 30.91 6.02
C ASP A 74 17.79 29.55 5.78
N ASP A 75 16.96 29.43 4.75
CA ASP A 75 16.35 28.15 4.33
C ASP A 75 17.40 27.13 3.87
N LEU A 76 18.43 27.55 3.14
CA LEU A 76 19.53 26.67 2.74
C LEU A 76 20.34 26.19 3.95
N ASN A 77 20.58 27.05 4.94
CA ASN A 77 21.29 26.67 6.15
C ASN A 77 20.43 25.74 7.03
N ALA A 78 19.12 25.99 7.11
CA ALA A 78 18.16 25.15 7.82
C ALA A 78 18.01 23.76 7.16
N THR A 79 17.99 23.70 5.83
CA THR A 79 17.97 22.43 5.10
C THR A 79 19.29 21.68 5.23
N GLN A 80 20.42 22.39 5.26
CA GLN A 80 21.74 21.80 5.52
C GLN A 80 21.81 21.20 6.94
N SER A 81 21.30 21.89 7.96
CA SER A 81 21.25 21.35 9.32
C SER A 81 20.32 20.15 9.43
N ALA A 82 19.13 20.20 8.81
CA ALA A 82 18.20 19.07 8.81
C ALA A 82 18.80 17.83 8.11
N LEU A 83 19.54 18.03 7.02
CA LEU A 83 20.23 16.93 6.34
C LEU A 83 21.34 16.32 7.21
N ALA A 84 22.11 17.15 7.91
CA ALA A 84 23.12 16.69 8.87
C ALA A 84 22.51 15.84 9.99
N ASP A 85 21.36 16.27 10.53
CA ASP A 85 20.63 15.52 11.57
C ASP A 85 20.12 14.17 11.05
N THR A 86 19.57 14.12 9.83
CA THR A 86 19.14 12.84 9.23
C THR A 86 20.30 11.89 8.95
N HIS A 87 21.46 12.41 8.52
CA HIS A 87 22.67 11.60 8.36
C HIS A 87 23.16 11.03 9.70
N ALA A 88 23.06 11.79 10.79
CA ALA A 88 23.39 11.28 12.12
C ALA A 88 22.42 10.16 12.57
N GLN A 89 21.12 10.30 12.30
CA GLN A 89 20.13 9.25 12.60
C GLN A 89 20.37 7.97 11.78
N LEU A 90 20.69 8.10 10.49
CA LEU A 90 21.04 6.97 9.64
C LEU A 90 22.32 6.26 10.11
N ALA A 91 23.32 7.02 10.55
CA ALA A 91 24.55 6.47 11.10
C ALA A 91 24.33 5.71 12.42
N ASP A 92 23.34 6.07 13.23
CA ASP A 92 22.96 5.32 14.45
C ASP A 92 22.09 4.09 14.15
N LEU A 93 21.19 4.16 13.18
CA LEU A 93 20.30 3.05 12.83
C LEU A 93 21.02 1.90 12.12
N HIS A 94 21.99 2.22 11.25
CA HIS A 94 22.73 1.21 10.50
C HIS A 94 23.42 0.13 11.39
N PRO A 95 24.16 0.48 12.46
CA PRO A 95 24.74 -0.51 13.35
C PRO A 95 23.69 -1.27 14.16
N ARG A 96 22.55 -0.65 14.55
CA ARG A 96 21.45 -1.36 15.24
C ARG A 96 20.82 -2.44 14.36
N LEU A 97 20.68 -2.16 13.06
CA LEU A 97 20.24 -3.16 12.08
C LEU A 97 21.29 -4.26 11.92
N GLY A 98 22.58 -3.91 11.89
CA GLY A 98 23.67 -4.87 11.86
C GLY A 98 23.68 -5.80 13.08
N THR A 99 23.49 -5.26 14.29
CA THR A 99 23.43 -6.07 15.52
C THR A 99 22.19 -6.95 15.55
N ALA A 100 21.02 -6.42 15.18
CA ALA A 100 19.80 -7.21 15.07
C ALA A 100 19.95 -8.37 14.08
N ASN A 101 20.54 -8.12 12.91
CA ASN A 101 20.75 -9.15 11.90
C ASN A 101 21.76 -10.21 12.38
N SER A 102 22.83 -9.79 13.06
CA SER A 102 23.80 -10.72 13.65
C SER A 102 23.18 -11.62 14.73
N LEU A 103 22.26 -11.07 15.54
CA LEU A 103 21.57 -11.82 16.58
C LEU A 103 20.57 -12.81 15.96
N LEU A 104 19.88 -12.40 14.90
CA LEU A 104 19.01 -13.29 14.13
C LEU A 104 19.81 -14.49 13.58
N GLU A 105 20.96 -14.23 12.96
CA GLU A 105 21.83 -15.27 12.41
C GLU A 105 22.38 -16.21 13.49
N THR A 106 22.75 -15.69 14.68
CA THR A 106 23.20 -16.55 15.79
C THR A 106 22.07 -17.40 16.36
N LEU A 107 20.85 -16.86 16.48
CA LEU A 107 19.68 -17.64 16.88
C LEU A 107 19.34 -18.71 15.85
N LEU A 108 19.36 -18.39 14.56
CA LEU A 108 19.13 -19.36 13.49
C LEU A 108 20.19 -20.47 13.49
N ALA A 109 21.46 -20.12 13.71
CA ALA A 109 22.54 -21.08 13.84
C ALA A 109 22.41 -21.97 15.10
N ALA A 110 21.99 -21.40 16.24
CA ALA A 110 21.73 -22.16 17.46
C ALA A 110 20.56 -23.13 17.28
N MET A 111 19.46 -22.66 16.69
CA MET A 111 18.30 -23.49 16.33
C MET A 111 18.66 -24.60 15.33
N ALA A 112 19.60 -24.33 14.41
CA ALA A 112 20.10 -25.33 13.47
C ALA A 112 21.08 -26.32 14.11
N ALA A 113 21.85 -25.90 15.12
CA ALA A 113 22.77 -26.75 15.88
C ALA A 113 22.00 -27.73 16.78
N GLU A 114 20.94 -27.28 17.45
CA GLU A 114 20.00 -28.14 18.17
C GLU A 114 19.38 -29.22 17.26
N ARG A 115 19.29 -28.92 15.97
CA ARG A 115 18.68 -29.79 14.95
C ARG A 115 19.63 -30.82 14.33
N ARG A 116 20.93 -30.76 14.67
CA ARG A 116 21.96 -31.68 14.14
C ARG A 116 22.13 -32.96 14.95
N ASP A 117 21.62 -33.00 16.18
CA ASP A 117 21.32 -34.27 16.85
C ASP A 117 20.11 -34.86 16.13
N GLY A 118 20.37 -35.82 15.23
CA GLY A 118 19.43 -36.42 14.30
C GLY A 118 18.31 -37.27 14.91
N GLY A 119 17.74 -36.84 16.04
CA GLY A 119 16.49 -37.37 16.58
C GLY A 119 15.29 -36.68 15.96
N THR A 120 14.22 -37.44 15.71
CA THR A 120 12.91 -36.85 15.42
C THR A 120 12.49 -35.99 16.61
N PRO A 121 11.93 -34.78 16.42
CA PRO A 121 11.39 -33.96 17.52
C PRO A 121 10.30 -34.67 18.35
N TRP A 122 9.78 -35.78 17.84
CA TRP A 122 8.69 -36.57 18.39
C TRP A 122 9.20 -37.58 19.42
N ALA A 123 8.46 -37.72 20.52
CA ALA A 123 8.78 -38.67 21.59
C ALA A 123 8.56 -40.13 21.17
N ARG A 124 7.64 -40.37 20.22
CA ARG A 124 7.33 -41.69 19.64
C ARG A 124 7.27 -41.62 18.12
N GLU A 125 7.51 -42.77 17.48
CA GLU A 125 7.37 -42.92 16.04
C GLU A 125 5.92 -42.66 15.62
N LEU A 126 5.75 -41.70 14.71
CA LEU A 126 4.46 -41.32 14.17
C LEU A 126 3.98 -42.39 13.19
N SER A 127 2.67 -42.56 13.05
CA SER A 127 2.10 -43.52 12.12
C SER A 127 1.00 -42.90 11.25
N GLY A 128 0.80 -43.49 10.07
CA GLY A 128 -0.31 -43.15 9.17
C GLY A 128 -0.16 -41.76 8.54
N GLU A 129 -1.25 -40.98 8.52
CA GLU A 129 -1.25 -39.65 7.89
C GLU A 129 -0.40 -38.63 8.61
N LEU A 130 -0.26 -38.78 9.93
CA LEU A 130 0.53 -37.86 10.73
C LEU A 130 2.01 -37.98 10.39
N GLU A 131 2.51 -39.20 10.15
CA GLU A 131 3.85 -39.44 9.66
C GLU A 131 4.05 -38.80 8.27
N LEU A 132 3.14 -39.06 7.33
CA LEU A 132 3.24 -38.52 5.97
C LEU A 132 3.22 -37.00 5.96
N ALA A 133 2.46 -36.37 6.85
CA ALA A 133 2.27 -34.93 6.85
C ALA A 133 3.28 -34.16 7.70
N VAL A 134 4.09 -34.84 8.51
CA VAL A 134 5.19 -34.30 9.30
C VAL A 134 6.55 -34.57 8.63
N ALA A 135 6.64 -35.63 7.83
CA ALA A 135 7.85 -36.02 7.15
C ALA A 135 8.42 -34.89 6.27
N PRO A 136 9.76 -34.74 6.20
CA PRO A 136 10.38 -33.77 5.32
C PRO A 136 10.05 -34.10 3.86
N HIS A 137 9.51 -33.12 3.14
CA HIS A 137 9.20 -33.27 1.72
C HIS A 137 10.26 -32.59 0.87
N ARG A 138 10.59 -33.15 -0.29
CA ARG A 138 11.41 -32.42 -1.27
C ARG A 138 10.54 -31.37 -1.97
N ASN A 139 11.08 -30.17 -2.14
CA ASN A 139 10.45 -29.17 -3.00
C ASN A 139 10.37 -29.66 -4.46
N VAL A 140 9.60 -28.95 -5.28
CA VAL A 140 9.39 -29.29 -6.70
C VAL A 140 10.70 -29.41 -7.49
N THR A 141 11.76 -28.70 -7.06
CA THR A 141 13.09 -28.76 -7.71
C THR A 141 13.99 -29.88 -7.17
N GLY A 142 13.54 -30.64 -6.17
CA GLY A 142 14.27 -31.76 -5.56
C GLY A 142 15.50 -31.38 -4.74
N LYS A 143 15.84 -30.09 -4.67
CA LYS A 143 17.10 -29.58 -4.08
C LYS A 143 16.99 -29.24 -2.60
N ALA A 144 15.80 -28.88 -2.12
CA ALA A 144 15.60 -28.48 -0.73
C ALA A 144 14.52 -29.33 -0.05
N THR A 145 14.80 -29.74 1.18
CA THR A 145 13.83 -30.34 2.08
C THR A 145 12.99 -29.25 2.71
N VAL A 146 11.69 -29.26 2.44
CA VAL A 146 10.69 -28.41 3.05
C VAL A 146 10.07 -29.16 4.21
N PHE A 147 10.03 -28.50 5.36
CA PHE A 147 9.29 -28.99 6.51
C PHE A 147 7.85 -28.46 6.44
N PRO A 148 6.86 -29.30 6.75
CA PRO A 148 5.47 -28.88 6.79
C PRO A 148 5.25 -27.83 7.87
N ALA A 149 4.24 -26.98 7.67
CA ALA A 149 3.90 -25.87 8.56
C ALA A 149 3.24 -26.30 9.88
N LEU A 150 3.57 -27.47 10.42
CA LEU A 150 3.19 -27.81 11.79
C LEU A 150 4.01 -26.97 12.75
N GLY A 151 3.35 -26.34 13.71
CA GLY A 151 4.03 -25.63 14.78
C GLY A 151 5.00 -26.55 15.52
N HIS A 152 6.22 -26.08 15.79
CA HIS A 152 7.22 -26.85 16.54
C HIS A 152 6.72 -27.29 17.94
N ALA A 153 5.71 -26.60 18.48
CA ALA A 153 5.04 -26.97 19.72
C ALA A 153 4.26 -28.29 19.61
N CYS A 154 3.85 -28.73 18.41
CA CYS A 154 3.12 -30.00 18.23
C CYS A 154 3.87 -31.21 18.75
N ALA A 155 5.21 -31.19 18.70
CA ALA A 155 6.05 -32.23 19.27
C ALA A 155 5.86 -32.41 20.79
N ARG A 156 5.50 -31.33 21.51
CA ARG A 156 5.25 -31.36 22.97
C ARG A 156 3.88 -31.92 23.33
N PHE A 157 2.94 -31.90 22.38
CA PHE A 157 1.54 -32.33 22.57
C PHE A 157 1.21 -33.52 21.66
N GLN A 158 2.13 -34.48 21.57
CA GLN A 158 2.00 -35.62 20.67
C GLN A 158 0.74 -36.46 20.94
N ASP A 159 0.37 -36.68 22.21
CA ASP A 159 -0.84 -37.45 22.57
C ASP A 159 -2.13 -36.79 22.07
N ASP A 160 -2.28 -35.49 22.29
CA ASP A 160 -3.43 -34.70 21.85
C ASP A 160 -3.51 -34.66 20.32
N LEU A 161 -2.36 -34.56 19.65
CA LEU A 161 -2.28 -34.57 18.18
C LEU A 161 -2.61 -35.94 17.58
N GLU A 162 -2.10 -37.03 18.17
CA GLU A 162 -2.45 -38.38 17.77
C GLU A 162 -3.94 -38.66 17.98
N ALA A 163 -4.52 -38.20 19.10
CA ALA A 163 -5.95 -38.28 19.36
C ALA A 163 -6.76 -37.49 18.33
N TYR A 164 -6.32 -36.29 17.95
CA TYR A 164 -6.94 -35.49 16.89
C TYR A 164 -6.86 -36.18 15.51
N MET A 165 -5.77 -36.89 15.23
CA MET A 165 -5.59 -37.58 13.95
C MET A 165 -6.22 -38.98 13.90
N ARG A 166 -6.83 -39.47 14.99
CA ARG A 166 -7.60 -40.73 15.01
C ARG A 166 -8.98 -40.52 14.39
N TYR A 167 -9.07 -40.68 13.08
CA TYR A 167 -10.33 -40.71 12.36
C TYR A 167 -10.30 -41.80 11.29
N THR A 168 -11.47 -42.31 10.89
CA THR A 168 -11.59 -43.24 9.77
C THR A 168 -11.73 -42.46 8.46
N PRO A 169 -10.83 -42.64 7.47
CA PRO A 169 -11.01 -42.03 6.16
C PRO A 169 -12.36 -42.42 5.56
N GLY A 170 -13.17 -41.43 5.15
CA GLY A 170 -14.53 -41.65 4.65
C GLY A 170 -15.61 -41.89 5.72
N GLY A 171 -15.25 -42.07 6.99
CA GLY A 171 -16.19 -42.21 8.10
C GLY A 171 -16.73 -40.87 8.62
N GLU A 172 -17.60 -40.90 9.62
CA GLU A 172 -18.12 -39.67 10.27
C GLU A 172 -17.01 -38.87 10.95
N CYS A 173 -17.09 -37.53 10.85
CA CYS A 173 -16.19 -36.64 11.56
C CYS A 173 -16.48 -36.74 13.07
N PRO A 174 -15.51 -37.11 13.92
CA PRO A 174 -15.70 -36.97 15.36
C PRO A 174 -15.89 -35.49 15.73
N SER A 175 -16.56 -35.23 16.86
CA SER A 175 -16.80 -33.88 17.37
C SER A 175 -15.63 -33.45 18.27
N ASP A 176 -14.56 -32.95 17.66
CA ASP A 176 -13.27 -32.70 18.32
C ASP A 176 -12.81 -31.23 18.26
N GLU A 177 -13.78 -30.30 18.18
CA GLU A 177 -13.54 -28.84 18.16
C GLU A 177 -12.77 -28.35 19.39
N GLN A 178 -13.08 -28.89 20.57
CA GLN A 178 -12.39 -28.52 21.82
C GLN A 178 -10.92 -28.93 21.82
N LEU A 179 -10.62 -30.12 21.29
CA LEU A 179 -9.27 -30.65 21.17
C LEU A 179 -8.46 -29.85 20.13
N ALA A 180 -9.07 -29.54 18.97
CA ALA A 180 -8.48 -28.69 17.96
C ALA A 180 -8.12 -27.31 18.53
N ARG A 181 -9.05 -26.68 19.25
CA ARG A 181 -8.84 -25.39 19.90
C ARG A 181 -7.73 -25.44 20.94
N GLN A 182 -7.65 -26.50 21.75
CA GLN A 182 -6.59 -26.68 22.74
C GLN A 182 -5.22 -26.79 22.08
N LEU A 183 -5.11 -27.57 20.99
CA LEU A 183 -3.88 -27.68 20.21
C LEU A 183 -3.45 -26.31 19.66
N MET A 184 -4.37 -25.56 19.05
CA MET A 184 -4.09 -24.22 18.50
C MET A 184 -3.64 -23.23 19.59
N LEU A 185 -4.30 -23.22 20.75
CA LEU A 185 -3.91 -22.37 21.89
C LEU A 185 -2.51 -22.71 22.42
N ASN A 186 -2.10 -23.97 22.31
CA ASN A 186 -0.78 -24.46 22.67
C ASN A 186 0.27 -24.24 21.57
N GLY A 187 -0.08 -23.56 20.46
CA GLY A 187 0.83 -23.28 19.34
C GLY A 187 1.04 -24.47 18.40
N CYS A 188 0.22 -25.50 18.51
CA CYS A 188 0.16 -26.60 17.55
C CYS A 188 -1.02 -26.39 16.61
N ASP A 189 -0.77 -25.90 15.39
CA ASP A 189 -1.82 -25.83 14.37
C ASP A 189 -2.05 -27.24 13.79
N PRO A 190 -3.17 -27.91 14.11
CA PRO A 190 -3.42 -29.25 13.66
C PRO A 190 -3.69 -29.24 12.15
N LEU A 191 -3.05 -30.16 11.43
CA LEU A 191 -3.26 -30.30 10.00
C LEU A 191 -4.75 -30.57 9.70
N PRO A 192 -5.34 -29.91 8.68
CA PRO A 192 -6.70 -30.23 8.26
C PRO A 192 -6.78 -31.71 7.84
N ARG A 193 -7.84 -32.43 8.25
CA ARG A 193 -8.09 -33.83 7.90
C ARG A 193 -8.38 -34.01 6.39
N ARG A 194 -7.35 -33.84 5.57
CA ARG A 194 -7.45 -33.74 4.10
C ARG A 194 -8.10 -34.98 3.49
N ARG A 195 -7.87 -36.19 4.02
CA ARG A 195 -8.51 -37.41 3.49
C ARG A 195 -9.96 -37.57 3.92
N LEU A 196 -10.34 -37.10 5.10
CA LEU A 196 -11.75 -37.06 5.51
C LEU A 196 -12.58 -36.13 4.63
N ILE A 197 -12.00 -34.99 4.28
CA ILE A 197 -12.62 -33.98 3.43
C ILE A 197 -12.62 -34.48 1.97
N ALA A 198 -11.49 -34.97 1.46
CA ALA A 198 -11.37 -35.47 0.09
C ALA A 198 -12.20 -36.75 -0.19
N SER A 199 -12.33 -37.67 0.77
CA SER A 199 -13.18 -38.86 0.63
C SER A 199 -14.67 -38.53 0.52
N ARG A 200 -15.08 -37.34 0.98
CA ARG A 200 -16.43 -36.79 0.76
C ARG A 200 -16.57 -36.00 -0.54
N GLY A 201 -15.55 -36.01 -1.40
CA GLY A 201 -15.51 -35.19 -2.62
C GLY A 201 -15.31 -33.70 -2.35
N LEU A 202 -14.98 -33.30 -1.12
CA LEU A 202 -14.72 -31.91 -0.77
C LEU A 202 -13.23 -31.59 -1.01
N VAL A 203 -12.94 -30.46 -1.63
CA VAL A 203 -11.57 -30.01 -1.89
C VAL A 203 -11.30 -28.80 -0.98
N PRO A 204 -10.46 -28.93 0.07
CA PRO A 204 -10.15 -27.80 0.93
C PRO A 204 -9.23 -26.82 0.19
N VAL A 205 -9.67 -25.56 0.09
CA VAL A 205 -8.94 -24.50 -0.63
C VAL A 205 -8.74 -23.33 0.33
N HIS A 206 -7.47 -22.99 0.60
CA HIS A 206 -7.10 -21.85 1.44
C HIS A 206 -6.65 -20.71 0.54
N VAL A 207 -7.54 -19.76 0.31
CA VAL A 207 -7.33 -18.63 -0.60
C VAL A 207 -7.82 -17.37 0.11
N GLY A 208 -7.02 -16.31 0.09
CA GLY A 208 -7.42 -15.03 0.68
C GLY A 208 -8.58 -14.40 -0.09
N PRO A 209 -9.43 -13.57 0.55
CA PRO A 209 -10.65 -13.02 -0.07
C PRO A 209 -10.37 -12.10 -1.28
N ALA A 210 -9.12 -11.66 -1.49
CA ALA A 210 -8.70 -10.90 -2.67
C ALA A 210 -8.27 -11.76 -3.87
N HIS A 211 -8.20 -13.09 -3.71
CA HIS A 211 -7.69 -13.99 -4.73
C HIS A 211 -8.80 -14.80 -5.39
N ARG A 212 -8.64 -15.04 -6.69
CA ARG A 212 -9.56 -15.84 -7.50
C ARG A 212 -9.40 -17.33 -7.20
N LEU A 213 -10.50 -18.04 -7.04
CA LEU A 213 -10.58 -19.48 -6.92
C LEU A 213 -10.06 -20.15 -8.21
N PRO A 214 -9.19 -21.17 -8.08
CA PRO A 214 -8.54 -21.84 -9.21
C PRO A 214 -9.46 -22.85 -9.90
N PHE A 215 -10.74 -22.52 -10.09
CA PHE A 215 -11.74 -23.35 -10.74
C PHE A 215 -12.36 -22.62 -11.93
N PHE A 216 -12.78 -23.40 -12.93
CA PHE A 216 -13.54 -22.88 -14.06
C PHE A 216 -14.97 -22.50 -13.64
N ASP A 217 -15.62 -21.72 -14.49
CA ASP A 217 -17.00 -21.31 -14.30
C ASP A 217 -17.91 -22.54 -14.28
N GLY A 218 -18.84 -22.60 -13.32
CA GLY A 218 -19.77 -23.74 -13.20
C GLY A 218 -19.09 -25.09 -12.96
N THR A 219 -18.01 -25.13 -12.20
CA THR A 219 -17.35 -26.40 -11.84
C THR A 219 -17.99 -27.06 -10.63
N LEU A 220 -18.34 -26.27 -9.61
CA LEU A 220 -18.67 -26.76 -8.27
C LEU A 220 -20.17 -26.76 -8.00
N ASP A 221 -20.65 -27.77 -7.28
CA ASP A 221 -22.05 -27.86 -6.83
C ASP A 221 -22.26 -27.19 -5.47
N ILE A 222 -21.27 -27.29 -4.57
CA ILE A 222 -21.35 -26.74 -3.22
C ILE A 222 -20.02 -26.05 -2.89
N VAL A 223 -20.10 -24.81 -2.39
CA VAL A 223 -18.96 -24.08 -1.82
C VAL A 223 -19.27 -23.79 -0.36
N HIS A 224 -18.43 -24.31 0.53
CA HIS A 224 -18.47 -23.98 1.95
C HIS A 224 -17.39 -22.94 2.24
N TRP A 225 -17.80 -21.81 2.80
CA TRP A 225 -16.89 -20.75 3.21
C TRP A 225 -17.02 -20.55 4.72
N THR A 226 -15.90 -20.66 5.41
CA THR A 226 -15.74 -20.30 6.81
C THR A 226 -14.63 -19.27 6.93
N SER A 227 -14.83 -18.22 7.72
CA SER A 227 -13.81 -17.24 8.01
C SER A 227 -13.93 -16.76 9.46
N PRO A 228 -12.90 -16.98 10.30
CA PRO A 228 -12.90 -16.48 11.67
C PRO A 228 -12.67 -14.97 11.76
N GLU A 229 -12.22 -14.34 10.66
CA GLU A 229 -11.87 -12.92 10.60
C GLU A 229 -12.94 -12.09 9.88
N HIS A 230 -13.01 -10.81 10.22
CA HIS A 230 -13.89 -9.88 9.53
C HIS A 230 -13.35 -9.55 8.13
N VAL A 231 -14.13 -9.83 7.09
CA VAL A 231 -13.79 -9.49 5.70
C VAL A 231 -14.40 -8.15 5.34
N ALA A 232 -13.56 -7.21 4.88
CA ALA A 232 -14.01 -5.88 4.43
C ALA A 232 -14.98 -5.99 3.24
N GLY A 233 -16.00 -5.11 3.20
CA GLY A 233 -17.12 -5.22 2.26
C GLY A 233 -16.73 -5.29 0.77
N VAL A 234 -15.69 -4.56 0.34
CA VAL A 234 -15.25 -4.60 -1.06
C VAL A 234 -14.63 -5.96 -1.42
N MET A 235 -13.81 -6.53 -0.53
CA MET A 235 -13.20 -7.85 -0.75
C MET A 235 -14.25 -8.96 -0.68
N LEU A 236 -15.24 -8.80 0.19
CA LEU A 236 -16.37 -9.71 0.32
C LEU A 236 -17.19 -9.80 -0.97
N GLU A 237 -17.42 -8.67 -1.64
CA GLU A 237 -18.12 -8.65 -2.92
C GLU A 237 -17.36 -9.39 -4.03
N PHE A 238 -16.05 -9.15 -4.13
CA PHE A 238 -15.21 -9.87 -5.10
C PHE A 238 -15.21 -11.38 -4.84
N ALA A 239 -15.09 -11.78 -3.57
CA ALA A 239 -15.15 -13.19 -3.19
C ALA A 239 -16.52 -13.82 -3.52
N LEU A 240 -17.63 -13.14 -3.21
CA LEU A 240 -18.98 -13.62 -3.55
C LEU A 240 -19.17 -13.75 -5.06
N PHE A 241 -18.70 -12.78 -5.85
CA PHE A 241 -18.78 -12.84 -7.31
C PHE A 241 -17.98 -14.02 -7.88
N ASP A 242 -16.77 -14.23 -7.36
CA ASP A 242 -15.94 -15.33 -7.83
C ASP A 242 -16.50 -16.70 -7.40
N ILE A 243 -17.11 -16.80 -6.22
CA ILE A 243 -17.88 -17.98 -5.80
C ILE A 243 -19.09 -18.20 -6.71
N TYR A 244 -19.86 -17.15 -7.02
CA TYR A 244 -21.01 -17.22 -7.93
C TYR A 244 -20.62 -17.74 -9.31
N ARG A 245 -19.44 -17.32 -9.81
CA ARG A 245 -18.87 -17.78 -11.08
C ARG A 245 -18.57 -19.28 -11.07
N VAL A 246 -17.91 -19.79 -10.03
CA VAL A 246 -17.49 -21.21 -9.98
C VAL A 246 -18.65 -22.17 -9.69
N LEU A 247 -19.74 -21.69 -9.11
CA LEU A 247 -20.94 -22.51 -8.84
C LEU A 247 -21.72 -22.81 -10.12
N ARG A 248 -22.21 -24.05 -10.26
CA ARG A 248 -23.19 -24.43 -11.29
C ARG A 248 -24.55 -23.79 -11.02
N PRO A 249 -25.42 -23.63 -12.04
CA PRO A 249 -26.83 -23.32 -11.80
C PRO A 249 -27.42 -24.34 -10.81
N GLY A 250 -28.10 -23.87 -9.77
CA GLY A 250 -28.61 -24.71 -8.67
C GLY A 250 -27.56 -25.04 -7.59
N GLY A 251 -26.32 -24.55 -7.73
CA GLY A 251 -25.26 -24.75 -6.75
C GLY A 251 -25.50 -23.97 -5.45
N LEU A 252 -24.95 -24.48 -4.36
CA LEU A 252 -25.15 -23.96 -3.00
C LEU A 252 -23.88 -23.30 -2.45
N LEU A 253 -24.04 -22.12 -1.89
CA LEU A 253 -23.05 -21.46 -1.06
C LEU A 253 -23.50 -21.56 0.40
N TRP A 254 -22.72 -22.27 1.21
CA TRP A 254 -22.90 -22.35 2.65
C TRP A 254 -21.87 -21.44 3.34
N LEU A 255 -22.39 -20.41 3.99
CA LEU A 255 -21.63 -19.48 4.82
C LEU A 255 -21.76 -19.93 6.26
N ASP A 256 -20.61 -20.16 6.91
CA ASP A 256 -20.58 -20.60 8.30
C ASP A 256 -19.63 -19.76 9.15
N HIS A 257 -20.08 -19.44 10.36
CA HIS A 257 -19.33 -18.71 11.38
C HIS A 257 -18.77 -17.33 10.99
N PHE A 258 -19.48 -16.57 10.14
CA PHE A 258 -19.04 -15.22 9.79
C PHE A 258 -19.32 -14.22 10.90
N VAL A 259 -18.27 -13.49 11.29
CA VAL A 259 -18.37 -12.40 12.28
C VAL A 259 -18.68 -11.08 11.57
N PHE A 260 -19.91 -10.61 11.73
CA PHE A 260 -20.34 -9.30 11.23
C PHE A 260 -20.73 -8.36 12.39
N PRO A 261 -20.36 -7.08 12.34
CA PRO A 261 -21.03 -6.05 13.10
C PRO A 261 -22.51 -6.03 12.67
N GLY A 262 -23.45 -6.20 13.60
CA GLY A 262 -24.87 -6.41 13.28
C GLY A 262 -25.49 -5.35 12.36
N GLU A 263 -25.02 -4.10 12.45
CA GLU A 263 -25.47 -3.00 11.57
C GLU A 263 -25.01 -3.19 10.11
N GLN A 264 -23.79 -3.70 9.88
CA GLN A 264 -23.24 -3.91 8.53
C GLN A 264 -23.86 -5.11 7.82
N LEU A 265 -24.41 -6.07 8.57
CA LEU A 265 -25.03 -7.24 7.97
C LEU A 265 -26.25 -6.86 7.12
N ASN A 266 -27.18 -6.11 7.72
CA ASN A 266 -28.42 -5.74 7.05
C ASN A 266 -28.23 -4.57 6.08
N ALA A 267 -27.31 -3.65 6.39
CA ALA A 267 -27.06 -2.49 5.53
C ALA A 267 -26.19 -2.80 4.31
N THR A 268 -25.26 -3.75 4.43
CA THR A 268 -24.23 -3.97 3.41
C THR A 268 -24.25 -5.39 2.84
N PHE A 269 -24.27 -6.42 3.70
CA PHE A 269 -24.11 -7.79 3.24
C PHE A 269 -25.37 -8.36 2.57
N ALA A 270 -26.54 -8.21 3.20
CA ALA A 270 -27.82 -8.64 2.62
C ALA A 270 -28.08 -8.05 1.21
N PRO A 271 -27.95 -6.72 0.98
CA PRO A 271 -28.13 -6.15 -0.36
C PRO A 271 -27.02 -6.54 -1.33
N MET A 272 -25.80 -6.80 -0.86
CA MET A 272 -24.70 -7.29 -1.71
C MET A 272 -24.98 -8.71 -2.24
N VAL A 273 -25.50 -9.60 -1.40
CA VAL A 273 -25.92 -10.95 -1.79
C VAL A 273 -27.02 -10.88 -2.86
N ASP A 274 -27.99 -10.00 -2.69
CA ASP A 274 -29.06 -9.77 -3.67
C ASP A 274 -28.52 -9.19 -4.98
N ARG A 275 -27.53 -8.28 -4.91
CA ARG A 275 -26.86 -7.71 -6.09
C ARG A 275 -26.08 -8.74 -6.90
N VAL A 276 -25.42 -9.68 -6.23
CA VAL A 276 -24.68 -10.78 -6.91
C VAL A 276 -25.64 -11.78 -7.56
N GLY A 277 -26.89 -11.88 -7.08
CA GLY A 277 -27.94 -12.71 -7.65
C GLY A 277 -28.14 -14.04 -6.94
N PHE A 278 -27.66 -14.20 -5.71
CA PHE A 278 -27.94 -15.39 -4.91
C PHE A 278 -29.35 -15.37 -4.32
N ARG A 279 -30.04 -16.51 -4.34
CA ARG A 279 -31.30 -16.74 -3.62
C ARG A 279 -31.01 -17.20 -2.19
N ARG A 280 -31.56 -16.50 -1.20
CA ARG A 280 -31.46 -16.90 0.22
C ARG A 280 -32.40 -18.07 0.50
N LEU A 281 -31.84 -19.23 0.87
CA LEU A 281 -32.62 -20.40 1.31
C LEU A 281 -32.80 -20.43 2.82
N ARG A 282 -31.73 -20.12 3.56
CA ARG A 282 -31.75 -20.06 5.02
C ARG A 282 -30.87 -18.91 5.50
N TRP A 283 -31.37 -18.16 6.47
CA TRP A 283 -30.66 -17.04 7.05
C TRP A 283 -30.79 -17.11 8.57
N ASN A 284 -29.68 -17.36 9.26
CA ASN A 284 -29.65 -17.42 10.71
C ASN A 284 -28.66 -16.38 11.25
N THR A 285 -29.19 -15.46 12.06
CA THR A 285 -28.42 -14.37 12.67
C THR A 285 -28.36 -14.57 14.18
N GLY A 286 -27.17 -14.84 14.71
CA GLY A 286 -26.85 -14.75 16.12
C GLY A 286 -26.43 -13.34 16.53
N LYS A 287 -26.11 -13.12 17.81
CA LYS A 287 -25.73 -11.80 18.35
C LYS A 287 -24.53 -11.15 17.64
N LYS A 288 -23.62 -11.94 17.05
CA LYS A 288 -22.42 -11.50 16.32
C LYS A 288 -22.01 -12.41 15.16
N LEU A 289 -22.79 -13.46 14.91
CA LEU A 289 -22.41 -14.55 14.00
C LEU A 289 -23.54 -14.78 13.00
N VAL A 290 -23.19 -15.03 11.75
CA VAL A 290 -24.15 -15.29 10.69
C VAL A 290 -23.81 -16.59 9.99
N SER A 291 -24.80 -17.47 9.92
CA SER A 291 -24.77 -18.65 9.07
C SER A 291 -25.91 -18.53 8.06
N ALA A 292 -25.57 -18.66 6.79
CA ALA A 292 -26.52 -18.50 5.69
C ALA A 292 -26.32 -19.59 4.64
N LEU A 293 -27.43 -20.05 4.07
CA LEU A 293 -27.44 -20.94 2.92
C LEU A 293 -28.02 -20.17 1.73
N LEU A 294 -27.19 -20.04 0.70
CA LEU A 294 -27.46 -19.29 -0.52
C LEU A 294 -27.44 -20.25 -1.70
N GLU A 295 -28.28 -19.99 -2.69
CA GLU A 295 -28.38 -20.81 -3.89
C GLU A 295 -28.21 -19.94 -5.13
N LYS A 296 -27.45 -20.44 -6.10
CA LYS A 296 -27.37 -19.84 -7.43
C LYS A 296 -28.62 -20.23 -8.23
N PRO A 297 -29.44 -19.28 -8.68
CA PRO A 297 -30.65 -19.59 -9.43
C PRO A 297 -30.35 -20.37 -10.72
N MET A 298 -31.32 -21.16 -11.15
CA MET A 298 -31.21 -22.04 -12.33
C MET A 298 -31.35 -21.29 -13.68
N THR A 299 -31.60 -19.98 -13.63
CA THR A 299 -31.88 -19.11 -14.79
C THR A 299 -30.63 -18.58 -15.45
#